data_AF-A0A7S2JDZ6-F1
#
_entry.id   AF-A0A7S2JDZ6-F1
#
_cell.length_a   1.000
_cell.length_b   1.000
_cell.length_c   1.000
_cell.angle_alpha   90.00
_cell.angle_beta   90.00
_cell.angle_gamma   90.00
#
_symmetry.space_group_name_H-M   'P 1'
#
loop_
_entity.id
_entity.type
_entity.pdbx_description
1 polymer ?
#
loop_
_entity_poly.entity_id
_entity_poly.type
_entity_poly.pdbx_seq_one_letter_code
_entity_poly.pdbx_strand_id
1 'polypeptide(L)'
;ALENQPPEVQKHVICQGPADGRNPSAMVMGRIARATSEILVYGAPAGTAGALRAAGFADANEVASAVEDFILSSGIDEKSSNALREATAECQAAVVGRGAVDGKNPSAMVMGRIAKFTRGQI
;
A
#
# COMPACT_ATOMS: atom_id res chain seq x y z
N ALA A 1 -9.60 9.06 -15.15
CA ALA A 1 -8.23 8.58 -14.79
C ALA A 1 -7.77 7.39 -15.64
N LEU A 2 -8.59 6.33 -15.76
CA LEU A 2 -8.34 5.21 -16.67
C LEU A 2 -8.43 5.62 -18.15
N GLU A 3 -9.30 6.57 -18.49
CA GLU A 3 -9.54 7.06 -19.86
C GLU A 3 -8.33 7.76 -20.53
N ASN A 4 -7.40 8.29 -19.73
CA ASN A 4 -6.18 8.97 -20.20
C ASN A 4 -4.96 8.04 -20.25
N GLN A 5 -5.15 6.74 -20.05
CA GLN A 5 -4.07 5.74 -20.09
C GLN A 5 -4.00 5.06 -21.47
N PRO A 6 -2.84 4.46 -21.82
CA PRO A 6 -2.69 3.68 -23.06
C PRO A 6 -3.74 2.56 -23.18
N PRO A 7 -4.18 2.20 -24.39
CA PRO A 7 -5.21 1.18 -24.59
C PRO A 7 -4.80 -0.20 -24.05
N GLU A 8 -3.50 -0.50 -23.99
CA GLU A 8 -2.96 -1.72 -23.38
C GLU A 8 -3.20 -1.73 -21.85
N VAL A 9 -2.95 -0.60 -21.18
CA VAL A 9 -3.19 -0.41 -19.75
C VAL A 9 -4.68 -0.53 -19.44
N GLN A 10 -5.53 0.14 -20.23
CA GLN A 10 -6.97 0.08 -20.06
C GLN A 10 -7.52 -1.34 -20.15
N LYS A 11 -7.13 -2.07 -21.20
CA LYS A 11 -7.55 -3.47 -21.42
C LYS A 11 -7.08 -4.37 -20.27
N HIS A 12 -5.84 -4.19 -19.82
CA HIS A 12 -5.29 -4.98 -18.71
C HIS A 12 -6.09 -4.77 -17.42
N VAL A 13 -6.42 -3.52 -17.06
CA VAL A 13 -7.22 -3.21 -15.87
C VAL A 13 -8.65 -3.75 -15.98
N ILE A 14 -9.26 -3.68 -17.17
CA ILE A 14 -10.62 -4.20 -17.44
C ILE A 14 -10.66 -5.73 -17.32
N CYS A 15 -9.64 -6.44 -17.84
CA CYS A 15 -9.55 -7.90 -17.75
C CYS A 15 -9.43 -8.42 -16.31
N GLN A 16 -9.00 -7.60 -15.35
CA GLN A 16 -8.93 -7.97 -13.94
C GLN A 16 -10.30 -7.98 -13.23
N GLY A 17 -11.38 -7.68 -13.96
CA GLY A 17 -12.75 -7.76 -13.45
C GLY A 17 -13.18 -6.56 -12.60
N PRO A 18 -14.41 -6.57 -12.06
CA PRO A 18 -14.95 -5.44 -11.31
C PRO A 18 -14.13 -5.14 -10.05
N ALA A 19 -13.94 -3.85 -9.76
CA ALA A 19 -13.25 -3.38 -8.56
C ALA A 19 -14.22 -3.37 -7.37
N ASP A 20 -14.63 -4.56 -6.91
CA ASP A 20 -15.57 -4.70 -5.80
C ASP A 20 -14.81 -4.73 -4.47
N GLY A 21 -14.77 -3.59 -3.77
CA GLY A 21 -13.99 -3.42 -2.54
C GLY A 21 -14.34 -2.13 -1.81
N ARG A 22 -13.77 -1.93 -0.61
CA ARG A 22 -14.04 -0.78 0.27
C ARG A 22 -13.72 0.58 -0.36
N ASN A 23 -12.76 0.62 -1.28
CA ASN A 23 -12.37 1.82 -2.02
C ASN A 23 -12.05 1.48 -3.50
N PRO A 24 -13.06 1.50 -4.39
CA PRO A 24 -12.90 1.11 -5.78
C PRO A 24 -11.91 2.02 -6.53
N SER A 25 -11.86 3.31 -6.19
CA SER A 25 -10.96 4.28 -6.80
C SER A 25 -9.48 3.96 -6.52
N ALA A 26 -9.14 3.59 -5.29
CA ALA A 26 -7.77 3.18 -4.93
C ALA A 26 -7.37 1.87 -5.62
N MET A 27 -8.29 0.92 -5.73
CA MET A 27 -8.02 -0.33 -6.46
C MET A 27 -7.76 -0.06 -7.94
N VAL A 28 -8.59 0.75 -8.60
CA VAL A 28 -8.39 1.10 -10.01
C VAL A 28 -7.07 1.84 -10.21
N MET A 29 -6.71 2.78 -9.32
CA MET A 29 -5.41 3.47 -9.39
C MET A 29 -4.23 2.53 -9.18
N GLY A 30 -4.29 1.59 -8.24
CA GLY A 30 -3.25 0.58 -8.04
C GLY A 30 -3.12 -0.38 -9.23
N ARG A 31 -4.23 -0.74 -9.87
CA ARG A 31 -4.23 -1.54 -11.10
C ARG A 31 -3.63 -0.78 -12.29
N ILE A 32 -3.95 0.51 -12.43
CA ILE A 32 -3.33 1.39 -13.44
C ILE A 32 -1.83 1.49 -13.19
N ALA A 33 -1.40 1.76 -11.96
CA ALA A 33 0.01 1.86 -11.61
C ALA A 33 0.76 0.56 -11.94
N ARG A 34 0.20 -0.60 -11.57
CA ARG A 34 0.76 -1.92 -11.91
C ARG A 34 0.84 -2.16 -13.41
N ALA A 35 -0.24 -1.89 -14.15
CA ALA A 35 -0.26 -2.07 -15.59
C ALA A 35 0.74 -1.13 -16.29
N THR A 36 0.88 0.12 -15.83
CA THR A 36 1.87 1.06 -16.36
C THR A 36 3.29 0.60 -16.04
N SER A 37 3.57 0.12 -14.83
CA SER A 37 4.87 -0.44 -14.45
C SER A 37 5.19 -1.73 -15.23
N GLU A 38 4.23 -2.64 -15.37
CA GLU A 38 4.41 -3.90 -16.12
C GLU A 38 4.61 -3.65 -17.61
N ILE A 39 3.83 -2.74 -18.22
CA ILE A 39 3.94 -2.41 -19.64
C ILE A 39 5.23 -1.63 -19.93
N LEU A 40 5.69 -0.77 -19.00
CA LEU A 40 6.97 -0.06 -19.16
C LEU A 40 8.21 -0.94 -18.91
N VAL A 41 8.08 -2.02 -18.12
CA VAL A 41 9.22 -2.89 -17.75
C VAL A 41 9.37 -4.09 -18.69
N TYR A 42 8.32 -4.50 -19.41
CA TYR A 42 8.34 -5.78 -20.10
C TYR A 42 8.11 -5.70 -21.63
N GLY A 43 9.16 -5.26 -22.32
CA GLY A 43 9.72 -6.04 -23.44
C GLY A 43 10.52 -7.27 -22.96
N ALA A 44 10.14 -7.89 -21.84
CA ALA A 44 10.81 -9.03 -21.24
C ALA A 44 9.73 -10.03 -20.73
N PRO A 45 10.08 -11.28 -20.39
CA PRO A 45 9.09 -12.32 -20.17
C PRO A 45 8.40 -12.22 -18.80
N ALA A 46 7.07 -12.35 -18.85
CA ALA A 46 6.07 -12.27 -17.77
C ALA A 46 6.19 -13.28 -16.61
N GLY A 47 7.37 -13.84 -16.36
CA GLY A 47 7.60 -14.85 -15.31
C GLY A 47 8.48 -14.39 -14.15
N THR A 48 9.23 -13.31 -14.30
CA THR A 48 10.29 -12.95 -13.32
C THR A 48 9.83 -11.97 -12.23
N ALA A 49 8.86 -11.08 -12.49
CA ALA A 49 8.34 -10.16 -11.46
C ALA A 49 7.47 -10.87 -10.40
N GLY A 50 6.71 -11.89 -10.79
CA GLY A 50 5.94 -12.72 -9.85
C GLY A 50 6.83 -13.53 -8.89
N ALA A 51 8.00 -13.96 -9.36
CA ALA A 51 8.99 -14.67 -8.54
C ALA A 51 9.69 -13.76 -7.51
N LEU A 52 9.84 -12.46 -7.79
CA LEU A 52 10.36 -11.47 -6.84
C LEU A 52 9.35 -11.08 -5.75
N ARG A 53 8.03 -11.18 -6.00
CA ARG A 53 7.00 -11.00 -4.96
C ARG A 53 7.06 -12.08 -3.87
N ALA A 54 7.59 -13.27 -4.17
CA ALA A 54 7.83 -14.32 -3.17
C ALA A 54 9.11 -14.08 -2.33
N ALA A 55 9.96 -13.14 -2.74
CA ALA A 55 11.27 -12.87 -2.13
C ALA A 55 11.29 -11.66 -1.17
N GLY A 56 10.14 -11.20 -0.69
CA GLY A 56 10.10 -10.27 0.46
C GLY A 56 10.51 -8.82 0.19
N PHE A 57 10.56 -8.38 -1.07
CA PHE A 57 10.72 -6.96 -1.37
C PHE A 57 9.35 -6.30 -1.44
N ALA A 58 8.85 -5.88 -0.27
CA ALA A 58 7.77 -4.90 -0.21
C ALA A 58 8.28 -3.62 -0.87
N ASP A 59 7.78 -3.34 -2.08
CA ASP A 59 8.07 -2.14 -2.82
C ASP A 59 7.69 -0.92 -1.95
N ALA A 60 8.62 0.00 -1.72
CA ALA A 60 8.43 1.14 -0.81
C ALA A 60 7.19 1.98 -1.16
N ASN A 61 6.76 1.94 -2.42
CA ASN A 61 5.54 2.58 -2.89
C ASN A 61 4.25 1.86 -2.41
N GLU A 62 4.29 0.54 -2.28
CA GLU A 62 3.17 -0.25 -1.74
C GLU A 62 3.01 0.00 -0.23
N VAL A 63 4.12 0.16 0.50
CA VAL A 63 4.10 0.52 1.94
C VAL A 63 3.52 1.92 2.14
N ALA A 64 3.95 2.91 1.36
CA ALA A 64 3.43 4.27 1.46
C ALA A 64 1.91 4.32 1.19
N SER A 65 1.42 3.60 0.18
CA SER A 65 -0.02 3.52 -0.10
C SER A 65 -0.79 2.79 1.01
N ALA A 66 -0.20 1.75 1.61
CA ALA A 66 -0.83 1.00 2.70
C ALA A 66 -0.90 1.82 4.00
N VAL A 67 0.09 2.68 4.26
CA VAL A 67 0.09 3.64 5.38
C VAL A 67 -1.05 4.63 5.23
N GLU A 68 -1.26 5.18 4.03
CA GLU A 68 -2.35 6.14 3.78
C GLU A 68 -3.74 5.51 3.97
N ASP A 69 -3.94 4.30 3.43
CA ASP A 69 -5.19 3.56 3.64
C ASP A 69 -5.41 3.20 5.12
N PHE A 70 -4.33 2.86 5.82
CA PHE A 70 -4.36 2.60 7.25
C PHE A 70 -4.74 3.86 8.05
N ILE A 71 -4.19 5.03 7.73
CA ILE A 71 -4.53 6.30 8.38
C ILE A 71 -6.03 6.63 8.16
N LEU A 72 -6.49 6.52 6.91
CA LEU A 72 -7.87 6.80 6.53
C LEU A 72 -8.87 5.84 7.20
N SER A 73 -8.55 4.56 7.27
CA SER A 73 -9.43 3.53 7.86
C SER A 73 -9.41 3.55 9.39
N SER A 74 -8.31 3.95 10.01
CA SER A 74 -8.14 3.96 11.46
C SER A 74 -8.68 5.22 12.14
N GLY A 75 -8.87 6.31 11.37
CA GLY A 75 -9.38 7.58 11.90
C GLY A 75 -8.49 8.19 12.98
N ILE A 76 -7.16 8.08 12.83
CA ILE A 76 -6.19 8.61 13.80
C ILE A 76 -5.99 10.12 13.65
N ASP A 77 -5.55 10.76 14.74
CA ASP A 77 -5.28 12.19 14.76
C ASP A 77 -4.10 12.56 13.85
N GLU A 78 -4.10 13.78 13.32
CA GLU A 78 -3.06 14.28 12.40
C GLU A 78 -1.63 14.16 12.96
N LYS A 79 -1.44 14.34 14.27
CA LYS A 79 -0.14 14.10 14.92
C LYS A 79 0.34 12.66 14.78
N SER A 80 -0.56 11.69 14.90
CA SER A 80 -0.22 10.27 14.79
C SER A 80 -0.02 9.87 13.33
N SER A 81 -0.81 10.46 12.41
CA SER A 81 -0.65 10.31 10.97
C SER A 81 0.72 10.79 10.50
N ASN A 82 1.13 12.00 10.91
CA ASN A 82 2.46 12.54 10.57
C ASN A 82 3.58 11.68 11.16
N ALA A 83 3.48 11.27 12.43
CA ALA A 83 4.47 10.40 13.04
C ALA A 83 4.63 9.07 12.28
N LEU A 84 3.54 8.50 11.76
CA LEU A 84 3.60 7.28 10.94
C LEU A 84 4.21 7.54 9.56
N ARG A 85 3.88 8.67 8.91
CA ARG A 85 4.44 9.08 7.61
C ARG A 85 5.94 9.39 7.66
N GLU A 86 6.40 10.01 8.74
CA GLU A 86 7.81 10.35 8.96
C GLU A 86 8.63 9.15 9.44
N ALA A 87 7.99 8.05 9.85
CA ALA A 87 8.68 6.84 10.25
C ALA A 87 9.37 6.14 9.06
N THR A 88 10.36 5.30 9.36
CA THR A 88 11.06 4.50 8.34
C THR A 88 10.11 3.51 7.66
N ALA A 89 10.40 3.12 6.42
CA ALA A 89 9.59 2.15 5.68
C ALA A 89 9.41 0.81 6.43
N GLU A 90 10.44 0.36 7.16
CA GLU A 90 10.36 -0.83 8.02
C GLU A 90 9.39 -0.64 9.19
N CYS A 91 9.40 0.53 9.83
CA CYS A 91 8.49 0.87 10.92
C CYS A 91 7.04 0.92 10.41
N GLN A 92 6.82 1.59 9.28
CA GLN A 92 5.54 1.67 8.61
C GLN A 92 4.98 0.28 8.29
N ALA A 93 5.80 -0.57 7.63
CA ALA A 93 5.43 -1.94 7.31
C ALA A 93 5.12 -2.76 8.57
N ALA A 94 5.88 -2.61 9.65
CA ALA A 94 5.63 -3.31 10.91
C ALA A 94 4.34 -2.84 11.60
N VAL A 95 4.03 -1.54 11.55
CA VAL A 95 2.82 -0.97 12.15
C VAL A 95 1.57 -1.38 11.36
N VAL A 96 1.62 -1.28 10.04
CA VAL A 96 0.54 -1.67 9.11
C VAL A 96 0.35 -3.19 9.10
N GLY A 97 1.46 -3.95 9.08
CA GLY A 97 1.45 -5.42 9.08
C GLY A 97 0.88 -6.03 10.37
N ARG A 98 0.91 -5.30 11.50
CA ARG A 98 0.20 -5.68 12.73
C ARG A 98 -1.33 -5.57 12.63
N GLY A 99 -1.86 -5.04 11.54
CA GLY A 99 -3.30 -4.97 11.25
C GLY A 99 -4.01 -3.77 11.89
N ALA A 100 -5.32 -3.68 11.68
CA ALA A 100 -6.15 -2.55 12.10
C ALA A 100 -6.04 -2.25 13.62
N VAL A 101 -6.24 -0.98 13.99
CA VAL A 101 -6.28 -0.52 15.39
C VAL A 101 -7.72 -0.35 15.84
N ASP A 102 -8.40 -1.46 16.14
CA ASP A 102 -9.79 -1.45 16.63
C ASP A 102 -9.87 -1.25 18.16
N GLY A 103 -9.22 -0.19 18.64
CA GLY A 103 -9.09 0.10 20.07
C GLY A 103 -9.80 1.38 20.48
N LYS A 104 -9.99 1.55 21.80
CA LYS A 104 -10.62 2.72 22.40
C LYS A 104 -9.95 4.06 22.06
N ASN A 105 -8.66 4.03 21.69
CA ASN A 105 -7.85 5.16 21.25
C ASN A 105 -6.87 4.71 20.15
N PRO A 106 -7.26 4.74 18.87
CA PRO A 106 -6.44 4.24 17.77
C PRO A 106 -5.13 5.04 17.60
N SER A 107 -5.17 6.36 17.79
CA SER A 107 -3.99 7.24 17.77
C SER A 107 -2.90 6.80 18.77
N ALA A 108 -3.29 6.53 20.01
CA ALA A 108 -2.36 6.08 21.05
C ALA A 108 -1.79 4.68 20.76
N MET A 109 -2.57 3.81 20.11
CA MET A 109 -2.11 2.49 19.69
C MET A 109 -1.05 2.58 18.59
N VAL A 110 -1.27 3.42 17.58
CA VAL A 110 -0.31 3.64 16.48
C VAL A 110 1.00 4.20 17.03
N MET A 111 0.92 5.25 17.85
CA MET A 111 2.09 5.84 18.51
C MET A 111 2.83 4.81 19.39
N GLY A 112 2.08 3.97 20.11
CA GLY A 112 2.65 2.88 20.90
C GLY A 112 3.36 1.82 20.07
N ARG A 113 2.85 1.49 18.87
CA ARG A 113 3.50 0.55 17.94
C ARG A 113 4.79 1.13 17.38
N ILE A 114 4.78 2.39 16.95
CA ILE A 114 5.96 3.12 16.48
C ILE A 114 7.03 3.14 17.58
N ALA A 115 6.67 3.53 18.80
CA ALA A 115 7.60 3.59 19.93
C ALA A 115 8.21 2.22 20.28
N LYS A 116 7.43 1.13 20.17
CA LYS A 116 7.96 -0.23 20.37
C LYS A 116 8.90 -0.64 19.24
N PHE A 117 8.64 -0.25 17.99
CA PHE A 117 9.58 -0.47 16.87
C PHE A 117 10.91 0.23 17.09
N THR A 118 10.88 1.52 17.45
CA THR A 118 12.10 2.28 17.75
C THR A 118 12.90 1.68 18.91
N ARG A 119 12.23 1.00 19.85
CA ARG A 119 12.86 0.28 20.96
C ARG A 119 13.31 -1.15 20.62
N GLY A 120 13.06 -1.65 19.41
CA GLY A 120 13.37 -3.02 18.99
C GLY A 120 12.50 -4.09 19.67
N GLN A 121 11.28 -3.76 20.07
CA GLN A 121 10.37 -4.64 20.83
C GLN A 121 9.19 -5.18 19.99
N ILE A 122 9.25 -5.08 18.66
CA ILE A 122 8.19 -5.62 17.79
C ILE A 122 8.70 -6.52 16.69
#